data_AF-A0A101QKI9-F1
#
_entry.id   AF-A0A101QKI9-F1
#
_cell.length_a   1.000
_cell.length_b   1.000
_cell.length_c   1.000
_cell.angle_alpha   90.00
_cell.angle_beta   90.00
_cell.angle_gamma   90.00
#
_symmetry.space_group_name_H-M   'P 1'
#
loop_
_entity.id
_entity.type
_entity.pdbx_description
1 polymer ?
#
loop_
_entity_poly.entity_id
_entity_poly.type
_entity_poly.pdbx_seq_one_letter_code
_entity_poly.pdbx_strand_id
1 'polypeptide(L)'
;MRETVHRHLGKVLTGAALAAAGTAAMVAVTLPGTAGADDSGGAGGGARAARQAGQDPDAAPPGVVERAPAEQKQGTGRDPLTDDELGRVEKIAAAGRLSATARDVDGDRGPQRLSVDLAEPEAAEADDPDAPRRADVTFYDYENDTLVTRTVNLKTGKVERTGTQRGVQPPPSRAENAEAARILIAHPLGAGLKADYKDATGRELTSPDQLELSGGIYEASPGAQPAVLDKCGVHRCVRLFSKVRNGPWIDTRDLVIDLSARKAAALDRG
;
A
#
# COMPACT_ATOMS: atom_id res chain seq x y z
N MET A 1 -24.16 -13.58 40.04
CA MET A 1 -24.90 -12.43 40.62
C MET A 1 -24.65 -11.24 39.71
N ARG A 2 -25.73 -10.69 39.16
CA ARG A 2 -25.74 -9.51 38.26
C ARG A 2 -25.83 -8.26 39.12
N GLU A 3 -25.08 -7.21 38.78
CA GLU A 3 -25.46 -5.83 39.14
C GLU A 3 -25.33 -4.93 37.91
N THR A 4 -26.48 -4.78 37.24
CA THR A 4 -26.81 -3.69 36.31
C THR A 4 -27.22 -2.46 37.12
N VAL A 5 -26.58 -1.33 36.88
CA VAL A 5 -27.06 -0.02 37.36
C VAL A 5 -27.68 0.73 36.18
N HIS A 6 -29.00 0.68 36.10
CA HIS A 6 -29.80 1.67 35.38
C HIS A 6 -30.22 2.77 36.37
N ARG A 7 -30.13 4.03 35.96
CA ARG A 7 -30.84 5.13 36.61
C ARG A 7 -31.92 5.69 35.69
N HIS A 8 -33.11 5.73 36.29
CA HIS A 8 -34.41 6.23 35.83
C HIS A 8 -34.36 7.71 35.40
N LEU A 9 -35.03 8.11 34.32
CA LEU A 9 -36.48 8.36 34.14
C LEU A 9 -36.97 9.64 34.85
N GLY A 10 -37.23 10.68 34.06
CA GLY A 10 -37.98 11.88 34.43
C GLY A 10 -38.86 12.32 33.26
N LYS A 11 -40.15 11.98 33.32
CA LYS A 11 -41.22 12.46 32.43
C LYS A 11 -41.62 13.89 32.85
N VAL A 12 -42.16 14.70 31.94
CA VAL A 12 -43.51 15.32 32.03
C VAL A 12 -43.86 16.02 30.70
N LEU A 13 -45.15 15.90 30.38
CA LEU A 13 -45.93 16.32 29.21
C LEU A 13 -46.35 17.81 29.23
N THR A 14 -46.50 18.40 28.04
CA THR A 14 -47.60 19.28 27.53
C THR A 14 -47.14 19.82 26.16
N GLY A 15 -47.87 19.87 25.05
CA GLY A 15 -49.30 19.95 24.81
C GLY A 15 -49.58 21.25 24.03
N ALA A 16 -49.52 21.22 22.69
CA ALA A 16 -50.14 22.23 21.83
C ALA A 16 -50.19 21.73 20.37
N ALA A 17 -51.40 21.55 19.86
CA ALA A 17 -51.68 21.31 18.45
C ALA A 17 -51.76 22.64 17.70
N LEU A 18 -51.03 22.76 16.60
CA LEU A 18 -51.27 23.77 15.57
C LEU A 18 -51.15 23.08 14.21
N ALA A 19 -52.29 22.95 13.54
CA ALA A 19 -52.36 22.54 12.15
C ALA A 19 -52.01 23.74 11.28
N ALA A 20 -50.88 23.66 10.57
CA ALA A 20 -50.55 24.57 9.49
C ALA A 20 -50.51 23.76 8.18
N ALA A 21 -51.46 24.05 7.30
CA ALA A 21 -51.46 23.53 5.94
C ALA A 21 -50.28 24.16 5.18
N GLY A 22 -49.29 23.33 4.84
CA GLY A 22 -48.15 23.69 4.00
C GLY A 22 -48.19 22.92 2.69
N THR A 23 -48.39 23.62 1.59
CA THR A 23 -48.32 23.12 0.22
C THR A 23 -46.91 22.60 -0.07
N ALA A 24 -46.75 21.30 -0.29
CA ALA A 24 -45.48 20.70 -0.70
C ALA A 24 -45.29 20.88 -2.22
N ALA A 25 -44.39 21.78 -2.62
CA ALA A 25 -43.81 21.76 -3.96
C ALA A 25 -42.64 20.77 -3.95
N MET A 26 -42.86 19.57 -4.51
CA MET A 26 -41.81 18.59 -4.76
C MET A 26 -40.99 19.04 -5.97
N VAL A 27 -39.86 19.72 -5.73
CA VAL A 27 -38.83 19.88 -6.77
C VAL A 27 -38.03 18.58 -6.78
N ALA A 28 -38.33 17.72 -7.74
CA ALA A 28 -37.51 16.55 -8.04
C ALA A 28 -36.21 17.04 -8.70
N VAL A 29 -35.15 17.19 -7.90
CA VAL A 29 -33.79 17.31 -8.43
C VAL A 29 -33.34 15.90 -8.80
N THR A 30 -33.51 15.52 -10.07
CA THR A 30 -32.88 14.32 -10.62
C THR A 30 -31.40 14.61 -10.83
N LEU A 31 -30.58 14.36 -9.81
CA LEU A 31 -29.15 14.17 -9.98
C LEU A 31 -28.95 12.90 -10.82
N PRO A 32 -28.28 12.93 -11.98
CA PRO A 32 -27.84 11.70 -12.64
C PRO A 32 -26.71 11.10 -11.80
N GLY A 33 -27.07 10.18 -10.91
CA GLY A 33 -26.13 9.25 -10.33
C GLY A 33 -25.91 8.08 -11.28
N THR A 34 -24.66 7.88 -11.71
CA THR A 34 -24.07 6.54 -11.91
C THR A 34 -22.56 6.63 -11.73
N ALA A 35 -22.12 6.65 -10.47
CA ALA A 35 -20.87 6.01 -10.11
C ALA A 35 -21.25 4.57 -9.75
N GLY A 36 -21.01 3.64 -10.67
CA GLY A 36 -21.36 2.24 -10.49
C GLY A 36 -20.77 1.41 -11.61
N ALA A 37 -19.74 0.65 -11.27
CA ALA A 37 -19.17 -0.39 -12.11
C ALA A 37 -20.19 -1.51 -12.32
N ASP A 38 -20.36 -1.96 -13.56
CA ASP A 38 -21.02 -3.22 -13.88
C ASP A 38 -20.25 -3.92 -15.00
N ASP A 39 -19.40 -4.87 -14.60
CA ASP A 39 -18.96 -5.99 -15.43
C ASP A 39 -19.61 -7.25 -14.87
N SER A 40 -20.66 -7.75 -15.52
CA SER A 40 -20.96 -9.19 -15.54
C SER A 40 -21.90 -9.53 -16.70
N GLY A 41 -21.52 -10.58 -17.44
CA GLY A 41 -22.25 -11.07 -18.60
C GLY A 41 -23.44 -11.98 -18.24
N GLY A 42 -24.40 -12.06 -19.17
CA GLY A 42 -25.50 -13.02 -19.11
C GLY A 42 -26.55 -12.74 -20.20
N ALA A 43 -26.72 -13.69 -21.12
CA ALA A 43 -27.50 -13.55 -22.34
C ALA A 43 -29.03 -13.45 -22.12
N GLY A 44 -29.69 -12.67 -22.97
CA GLY A 44 -31.12 -12.84 -23.29
C GLY A 44 -31.96 -11.56 -23.22
N GLY A 45 -32.19 -10.93 -24.38
CA GLY A 45 -33.35 -10.05 -24.59
C GLY A 45 -33.17 -8.58 -24.18
N GLY A 46 -32.46 -7.79 -25.00
CA GLY A 46 -32.35 -6.35 -24.76
C GLY A 46 -31.82 -5.51 -25.91
N ALA A 47 -31.88 -5.97 -27.16
CA ALA A 47 -31.36 -5.25 -28.33
C ALA A 47 -32.20 -4.02 -28.76
N ARG A 48 -32.95 -3.38 -27.84
CA ARG A 48 -33.81 -2.22 -28.14
C ARG A 48 -33.77 -1.09 -27.10
N ALA A 49 -32.82 -1.09 -26.16
CA ALA A 49 -32.69 -0.01 -25.17
C ALA A 49 -31.43 0.87 -25.32
N ALA A 50 -30.54 0.59 -26.29
CA ALA A 50 -29.28 1.32 -26.47
C ALA A 50 -29.27 2.30 -27.67
N ARG A 51 -30.42 2.56 -28.31
CA ARG A 51 -30.52 3.49 -29.46
C ARG A 51 -31.40 4.71 -29.22
N GLN A 52 -31.78 4.98 -27.97
CA GLN A 52 -32.62 6.13 -27.61
C GLN A 52 -32.22 6.71 -26.25
N ALA A 53 -30.92 6.94 -26.04
CA ALA A 53 -30.44 7.91 -25.07
C ALA A 53 -29.83 9.08 -25.86
N GLY A 54 -30.51 10.21 -25.79
CA GLY A 54 -30.17 11.55 -26.29
C GLY A 54 -28.97 11.69 -27.23
N GLN A 55 -29.25 11.93 -28.50
CA GLN A 55 -28.53 12.96 -29.24
C GLN A 55 -28.96 14.30 -28.63
N ASP A 56 -28.42 14.61 -27.46
CA ASP A 56 -28.40 15.98 -26.98
C ASP A 56 -27.34 16.71 -27.82
N PRO A 57 -27.72 17.70 -28.66
CA PRO A 57 -26.76 18.44 -29.47
C PRO A 57 -25.72 19.21 -28.62
N ASP A 58 -25.94 19.31 -27.30
CA ASP A 58 -25.02 19.89 -26.33
C ASP A 58 -24.24 18.85 -25.50
N ALA A 59 -24.29 17.55 -25.84
CA ALA A 59 -23.46 16.54 -25.19
C ALA A 59 -21.97 16.73 -25.53
N ALA A 60 -21.14 16.99 -24.52
CA ALA A 60 -19.69 17.04 -24.67
C ALA A 60 -19.17 15.72 -25.28
N PRO A 61 -18.26 15.77 -26.26
CA PRO A 61 -17.70 14.57 -26.85
C PRO A 61 -16.96 13.74 -25.79
N PRO A 62 -16.87 12.41 -25.95
CA PRO A 62 -16.12 11.55 -25.02
C PRO A 62 -14.69 12.08 -24.85
N GLY A 63 -14.26 12.24 -23.60
CA GLY A 63 -12.89 12.65 -23.29
C GLY A 63 -11.89 11.63 -23.83
N VAL A 64 -10.87 12.11 -24.53
CA VAL A 64 -9.73 11.29 -24.97
C VAL A 64 -8.57 11.52 -24.02
N VAL A 65 -7.92 10.43 -23.58
CA VAL A 65 -6.68 10.53 -22.83
C VAL A 65 -5.55 10.74 -23.81
N GLU A 66 -4.89 11.90 -23.72
CA GLU A 66 -3.69 12.17 -24.50
C GLU A 66 -2.55 11.25 -24.06
N ARG A 67 -1.77 10.77 -25.03
CA ARG A 67 -0.58 9.97 -24.72
C ARG A 67 0.45 10.86 -24.02
N ALA A 68 0.97 10.40 -22.89
CA ALA A 68 2.05 11.09 -22.20
C ALA A 68 3.26 11.32 -23.15
N PRO A 69 3.93 12.48 -23.06
CA PRO A 69 5.14 12.73 -23.83
C PRO A 69 6.23 11.72 -23.47
N ALA A 70 7.20 11.53 -24.37
CA ALA A 70 8.36 10.69 -24.09
C ALA A 70 9.16 11.27 -22.91
N GLU A 71 9.51 10.42 -21.94
CA GLU A 71 10.33 10.79 -20.81
C GLU A 71 11.74 11.22 -21.28
N GLN A 72 12.27 12.27 -20.68
CA GLN A 72 13.64 12.73 -20.93
C GLN A 72 14.62 11.94 -20.06
N LYS A 73 15.91 11.98 -20.41
CA LYS A 73 16.96 11.31 -19.61
C LYS A 73 17.16 11.92 -18.21
N GLN A 74 16.74 13.16 -18.02
CA GLN A 74 16.93 13.90 -16.78
C GLN A 74 15.74 14.82 -16.55
N GLY A 75 15.29 14.92 -15.30
CA GLY A 75 14.28 15.88 -14.88
C GLY A 75 14.88 17.25 -14.56
N THR A 76 14.02 18.26 -14.43
CA THR A 76 14.42 19.62 -14.07
C THR A 76 13.71 20.09 -12.80
N GLY A 77 14.41 20.88 -11.97
CA GLY A 77 13.83 21.44 -10.75
C GLY A 77 13.15 20.39 -9.86
N ARG A 78 11.82 20.44 -9.80
CA ARG A 78 10.95 19.59 -8.96
C ARG A 78 10.21 18.49 -9.74
N ASP A 79 10.56 18.27 -11.01
CA ASP A 79 10.03 17.15 -11.79
C ASP A 79 10.27 15.83 -11.04
N PRO A 80 9.38 14.82 -11.14
CA PRO A 80 9.67 13.47 -10.66
C PRO A 80 11.01 12.95 -11.20
N LEU A 81 11.59 11.98 -10.48
CA LEU A 81 12.78 11.29 -10.98
C LEU A 81 12.44 10.51 -12.24
N THR A 82 13.27 10.62 -13.27
CA THR A 82 13.14 9.82 -14.49
C THR A 82 13.63 8.39 -14.26
N ASP A 83 13.28 7.44 -15.14
CA ASP A 83 13.74 6.05 -15.04
C ASP A 83 15.29 5.96 -15.06
N ASP A 84 15.92 6.79 -15.91
CA ASP A 84 17.39 6.91 -15.99
C ASP A 84 17.99 7.47 -14.69
N GLU A 85 17.33 8.45 -14.07
CA GLU A 85 17.75 8.99 -12.78
C GLU A 85 17.61 7.94 -11.68
N LEU A 86 16.47 7.26 -11.59
CA LEU A 86 16.18 6.20 -10.61
C LEU A 86 17.24 5.10 -10.65
N GLY A 87 17.51 4.53 -11.82
CA GLY A 87 18.50 3.46 -11.96
C GLY A 87 19.92 3.91 -11.64
N ARG A 88 20.29 5.15 -12.01
CA ARG A 88 21.60 5.71 -11.72
C ARG A 88 21.80 5.96 -10.22
N VAL A 89 20.84 6.58 -9.54
CA VAL A 89 20.97 6.90 -8.11
C VAL A 89 20.94 5.65 -7.26
N GLU A 90 20.11 4.65 -7.60
CA GLU A 90 20.09 3.35 -6.91
C GLU A 90 21.48 2.69 -6.93
N LYS A 91 22.11 2.63 -8.11
CA LYS A 91 23.44 2.03 -8.27
C LYS A 91 24.52 2.79 -7.48
N ILE A 92 24.49 4.12 -7.53
CA ILE A 92 25.44 4.97 -6.79
C ILE A 92 25.25 4.78 -5.28
N ALA A 93 24.00 4.78 -4.83
CA ALA A 93 23.66 4.68 -3.42
C ALA A 93 23.97 3.29 -2.86
N ALA A 94 23.78 2.21 -3.60
CA ALA A 94 24.09 0.86 -3.15
C ALA A 94 25.61 0.57 -3.08
N ALA A 95 26.44 1.31 -3.81
CA ALA A 95 27.85 1.01 -4.01
C ALA A 95 28.71 1.04 -2.72
N GLY A 96 29.91 0.47 -2.84
CA GLY A 96 30.95 0.50 -1.82
C GLY A 96 30.75 -0.56 -0.73
N ARG A 97 30.89 -0.15 0.53
CA ARG A 97 30.76 -1.07 1.68
C ARG A 97 29.34 -1.65 1.79
N LEU A 98 28.31 -0.86 1.48
CA LEU A 98 26.92 -1.27 1.66
C LEU A 98 26.59 -2.49 0.80
N SER A 99 26.89 -2.46 -0.51
CA SER A 99 26.75 -3.63 -1.38
C SER A 99 27.61 -4.82 -0.96
N ALA A 100 28.68 -4.60 -0.19
CA ALA A 100 29.57 -5.66 0.21
C ALA A 100 29.11 -6.41 1.47
N THR A 101 28.57 -5.69 2.45
CA THR A 101 28.30 -6.23 3.78
C THR A 101 26.83 -6.43 4.08
N ALA A 102 25.94 -5.66 3.44
CA ALA A 102 24.51 -5.74 3.72
C ALA A 102 23.88 -7.01 3.15
N ARG A 103 22.69 -7.32 3.66
CA ARG A 103 21.80 -8.37 3.15
C ARG A 103 20.44 -7.81 2.80
N ASP A 104 19.83 -8.41 1.79
CA ASP A 104 18.47 -8.12 1.38
C ASP A 104 17.49 -9.10 2.05
N VAL A 105 16.22 -9.01 1.68
CA VAL A 105 15.15 -9.75 2.34
C VAL A 105 15.24 -11.25 2.14
N ASP A 106 15.83 -11.72 1.04
CA ASP A 106 16.00 -13.14 0.76
C ASP A 106 17.39 -13.67 1.19
N GLY A 107 18.20 -12.82 1.80
CA GLY A 107 19.49 -13.15 2.40
C GLY A 107 20.67 -13.09 1.43
N ASP A 108 20.44 -12.59 0.22
CA ASP A 108 21.49 -12.35 -0.76
C ASP A 108 22.31 -11.10 -0.41
N ARG A 109 23.47 -10.98 -1.06
CA ARG A 109 24.42 -9.90 -0.81
C ARG A 109 23.94 -8.59 -1.43
N GLY A 110 23.89 -7.56 -0.61
CA GLY A 110 23.46 -6.21 -0.99
C GLY A 110 22.28 -5.78 -0.12
N PRO A 111 22.02 -4.47 0.03
CA PRO A 111 20.89 -4.01 0.83
C PRO A 111 19.55 -4.20 0.09
N GLN A 112 18.46 -4.40 0.83
CA GLN A 112 17.10 -4.35 0.28
C GLN A 112 16.71 -2.90 -0.01
N ARG A 113 16.46 -2.53 -1.27
CA ARG A 113 15.89 -1.21 -1.59
C ARG A 113 14.43 -1.12 -1.13
N LEU A 114 14.08 -0.03 -0.46
CA LEU A 114 12.71 0.30 -0.06
C LEU A 114 12.11 1.39 -0.94
N SER A 115 12.79 2.52 -1.09
CA SER A 115 12.31 3.66 -1.87
C SER A 115 13.45 4.43 -2.56
N VAL A 116 13.07 5.18 -3.58
CA VAL A 116 13.93 6.17 -4.26
C VAL A 116 13.03 7.36 -4.51
N ASP A 117 13.34 8.48 -3.86
CA ASP A 117 12.48 9.65 -3.85
C ASP A 117 13.30 10.89 -4.24
N LEU A 118 12.68 11.84 -4.93
CA LEU A 118 13.30 13.16 -5.12
C LEU A 118 13.42 13.82 -3.74
N ALA A 119 14.63 14.24 -3.37
CA ALA A 119 14.82 14.94 -2.11
C ALA A 119 14.25 16.35 -2.20
N GLU A 120 13.64 16.82 -1.11
CA GLU A 120 13.32 18.22 -0.94
C GLU A 120 14.62 19.05 -0.88
N PRO A 121 14.64 20.29 -1.42
CA PRO A 121 15.74 21.21 -1.18
C PRO A 121 15.93 21.41 0.32
N GLU A 122 17.17 21.66 0.74
CA GLU A 122 17.40 22.00 2.14
C GLU A 122 16.74 23.35 2.47
N ALA A 123 16.42 23.61 3.75
CA ALA A 123 15.70 24.82 4.13
C ALA A 123 16.38 26.13 3.69
N ALA A 124 17.72 26.14 3.61
CA ALA A 124 18.50 27.28 3.12
C ALA A 124 18.51 27.41 1.59
N GLU A 125 18.06 26.39 0.87
CA GLU A 125 18.03 26.29 -0.59
C GLU A 125 16.60 26.41 -1.16
N ALA A 126 15.58 26.58 -0.30
CA ALA A 126 14.18 26.50 -0.69
C ALA A 126 13.78 27.53 -1.77
N ASP A 127 14.37 28.72 -1.73
CA ASP A 127 14.14 29.81 -2.69
C ASP A 127 15.26 29.93 -3.74
N ASP A 128 16.23 29.00 -3.75
CA ASP A 128 17.35 29.01 -4.70
C ASP A 128 16.95 28.31 -6.01
N PRO A 129 16.84 29.03 -7.14
CA PRO A 129 16.52 28.41 -8.43
C PRO A 129 17.61 27.44 -8.91
N ASP A 130 18.83 27.56 -8.38
CA ASP A 130 19.98 26.71 -8.70
C ASP A 130 20.25 25.64 -7.62
N ALA A 131 19.29 25.41 -6.70
CA ALA A 131 19.39 24.40 -5.65
C ALA A 131 19.79 23.02 -6.22
N PRO A 132 20.74 22.30 -5.60
CA PRO A 132 21.15 21.01 -6.10
C PRO A 132 20.00 19.99 -6.08
N ARG A 133 19.71 19.42 -7.25
CA ARG A 133 18.75 18.30 -7.38
C ARG A 133 19.36 17.04 -6.77
N ARG A 134 18.70 16.51 -5.74
CA ARG A 134 19.14 15.32 -4.98
C ARG A 134 18.05 14.25 -4.96
N ALA A 135 18.43 13.00 -4.75
CA ALA A 135 17.52 11.88 -4.53
C ALA A 135 17.89 11.16 -3.24
N ASP A 136 16.89 10.80 -2.44
CA ASP A 136 17.05 9.94 -1.28
C ASP A 136 16.76 8.50 -1.67
N VAL A 137 17.75 7.64 -1.48
CA VAL A 137 17.60 6.19 -1.65
C VAL A 137 17.57 5.55 -0.28
N THR A 138 16.45 4.92 0.05
CA THR A 138 16.25 4.24 1.32
C THR A 138 16.41 2.73 1.14
N PHE A 139 17.25 2.16 1.99
CA PHE A 139 17.57 0.74 2.03
C PHE A 139 17.28 0.16 3.41
N TYR A 140 16.98 -1.13 3.46
CA TYR A 140 17.05 -1.93 4.67
C TYR A 140 18.20 -2.94 4.56
N ASP A 141 19.01 -3.04 5.61
CA ASP A 141 20.05 -4.06 5.74
C ASP A 141 19.59 -5.12 6.74
N TYR A 142 19.23 -6.30 6.23
CA TYR A 142 18.78 -7.45 7.00
C TYR A 142 19.90 -8.13 7.80
N GLU A 143 21.18 -7.84 7.52
CA GLU A 143 22.29 -8.34 8.33
C GLU A 143 22.30 -7.68 9.72
N ASN A 144 21.90 -6.41 9.80
CA ASN A 144 22.05 -5.57 10.99
C ASN A 144 20.74 -4.99 11.53
N ASP A 145 19.60 -5.30 10.89
CA ASP A 145 18.28 -4.73 11.13
C ASP A 145 18.30 -3.19 11.15
N THR A 146 18.88 -2.59 10.11
CA THR A 146 19.06 -1.13 10.01
C THR A 146 18.46 -0.55 8.74
N LEU A 147 17.81 0.61 8.89
CA LEU A 147 17.43 1.48 7.78
C LEU A 147 18.62 2.37 7.40
N VAL A 148 18.97 2.41 6.12
CA VAL A 148 20.05 3.26 5.59
C VAL A 148 19.48 4.17 4.51
N THR A 149 19.54 5.47 4.72
CA THR A 149 19.13 6.47 3.71
C THR A 149 20.36 7.17 3.16
N ARG A 150 20.49 7.23 1.84
CA ARG A 150 21.60 7.88 1.15
C ARG A 150 21.07 8.95 0.21
N THR A 151 21.53 10.18 0.42
CA THR A 151 21.21 11.30 -0.45
C THR A 151 22.26 11.40 -1.55
N VAL A 152 21.83 11.27 -2.80
CA VAL A 152 22.68 11.33 -3.99
C VAL A 152 22.42 12.64 -4.73
N ASN A 153 23.47 13.38 -5.04
CA ASN A 153 23.38 14.52 -5.94
C ASN A 153 23.34 14.04 -7.40
N LEU A 154 22.27 14.38 -8.10
CA LEU A 154 22.03 13.86 -9.45
C LEU A 154 23.00 14.41 -10.48
N LYS A 155 23.52 15.62 -10.27
CA LYS A 155 24.47 16.28 -11.17
C LYS A 155 25.88 15.72 -11.00
N THR A 156 26.34 15.58 -9.77
CA THR A 156 27.71 15.12 -9.48
C THR A 156 27.83 13.61 -9.46
N GLY A 157 26.72 12.89 -9.29
CA GLY A 157 26.70 11.44 -9.15
C GLY A 157 27.36 10.95 -7.86
N LYS A 158 27.35 11.78 -6.80
CA LYS A 158 27.99 11.48 -5.52
C LYS A 158 26.96 11.36 -4.40
N VAL A 159 27.24 10.46 -3.46
CA VAL A 159 26.53 10.41 -2.19
C VAL A 159 27.01 11.57 -1.33
N GLU A 160 26.11 12.49 -0.97
CA GLU A 160 26.42 13.65 -0.13
C GLU A 160 26.10 13.39 1.34
N ARG A 161 25.11 12.54 1.62
CA ARG A 161 24.68 12.21 2.98
C ARG A 161 24.39 10.72 3.12
N THR A 162 24.68 10.17 4.29
CA THR A 162 24.27 8.82 4.67
C THR A 162 23.75 8.86 6.11
N GLY A 163 22.51 8.44 6.30
CA GLY A 163 21.89 8.22 7.60
C GLY A 163 21.71 6.72 7.87
N THR A 164 21.82 6.32 9.13
CA THR A 164 21.53 4.95 9.56
C THR A 164 20.69 4.98 10.82
N GLN A 165 19.59 4.24 10.83
CA GLN A 165 18.61 4.22 11.91
C GLN A 165 18.21 2.78 12.23
N ARG A 166 17.77 2.55 13.47
CA ARG A 166 17.17 1.30 13.93
C ARG A 166 15.79 1.59 14.50
N GLY A 167 14.89 0.60 14.44
CA GLY A 167 13.54 0.75 14.98
C GLY A 167 12.63 1.69 14.16
N VAL A 168 13.03 2.03 12.93
CA VAL A 168 12.21 2.81 12.00
C VAL A 168 11.74 1.87 10.91
N GLN A 169 10.43 1.78 10.70
CA GLN A 169 9.83 0.79 9.82
C GLN A 169 8.96 1.46 8.74
N PRO A 170 9.55 1.92 7.62
CA PRO A 170 8.79 2.35 6.46
C PRO A 170 7.95 1.21 5.88
N PRO A 171 6.92 1.50 5.07
CA PRO A 171 6.11 0.47 4.41
C PRO A 171 6.95 -0.58 3.66
N PRO A 172 6.49 -1.84 3.59
CA PRO A 172 7.26 -2.89 2.93
C PRO A 172 7.32 -2.72 1.41
N SER A 173 8.45 -3.07 0.82
CA SER A 173 8.65 -3.08 -0.62
C SER A 173 7.90 -4.24 -1.29
N ARG A 174 7.80 -4.21 -2.62
CA ARG A 174 7.22 -5.35 -3.38
C ARG A 174 8.04 -6.64 -3.19
N ALA A 175 9.36 -6.52 -3.12
CA ALA A 175 10.24 -7.67 -2.89
C ALA A 175 10.01 -8.26 -1.49
N GLU A 176 9.83 -7.40 -0.48
CA GLU A 176 9.52 -7.82 0.89
C GLU A 176 8.16 -8.52 0.98
N ASN A 177 7.14 -7.99 0.29
CA ASN A 177 5.83 -8.65 0.23
C ASN A 177 5.91 -10.03 -0.47
N ALA A 178 6.70 -10.13 -1.54
CA ALA A 178 6.90 -11.38 -2.25
C ALA A 178 7.64 -12.41 -1.39
N GLU A 179 8.67 -12.00 -0.64
CA GLU A 179 9.39 -12.89 0.26
C GLU A 179 8.55 -13.32 1.45
N ALA A 180 7.77 -12.41 2.05
CA ALA A 180 6.82 -12.78 3.09
C ALA A 180 5.80 -13.84 2.59
N ALA A 181 5.32 -13.69 1.35
CA ALA A 181 4.41 -14.66 0.75
C ALA A 181 5.12 -15.99 0.49
N ARG A 182 6.39 -15.97 0.06
CA ARG A 182 7.21 -17.18 -0.12
C ARG A 182 7.39 -17.93 1.20
N ILE A 183 7.75 -17.23 2.27
CA ILE A 183 7.87 -17.79 3.63
C ILE A 183 6.53 -18.40 4.04
N LEU A 184 5.42 -17.66 3.88
CA LEU A 184 4.12 -18.13 4.29
C LEU A 184 3.66 -19.36 3.50
N ILE A 185 3.83 -19.37 2.17
CA ILE A 185 3.54 -20.53 1.31
C ILE A 185 4.34 -21.75 1.77
N ALA A 186 5.61 -21.60 2.15
CA ALA A 186 6.42 -22.71 2.64
C ALA A 186 6.06 -23.16 4.08
N HIS A 187 5.47 -22.26 4.89
CA HIS A 187 5.19 -22.50 6.29
C HIS A 187 3.87 -23.26 6.53
N PRO A 188 3.76 -24.11 7.56
CA PRO A 188 2.51 -24.80 7.91
C PRO A 188 1.32 -23.86 8.13
N LEU A 189 1.55 -22.66 8.66
CA LEU A 189 0.50 -21.63 8.83
C LEU A 189 -0.09 -21.14 7.50
N GLY A 190 0.62 -21.30 6.38
CA GLY A 190 0.11 -20.96 5.04
C GLY A 190 -0.84 -21.99 4.44
N ALA A 191 -1.18 -23.07 5.16
CA ALA A 191 -2.10 -24.08 4.67
C ALA A 191 -3.48 -23.50 4.28
N GLY A 192 -4.01 -22.57 5.09
CA GLY A 192 -5.26 -21.86 4.78
C GLY A 192 -5.17 -21.03 3.50
N LEU A 193 -4.10 -20.23 3.36
CA LEU A 193 -3.82 -19.46 2.15
C LEU A 193 -3.80 -20.34 0.89
N LYS A 194 -3.13 -21.50 0.96
CA LYS A 194 -3.05 -22.46 -0.15
C LYS A 194 -4.41 -23.08 -0.47
N ALA A 195 -5.17 -23.47 0.56
CA ALA A 195 -6.48 -24.07 0.40
C ALA A 195 -7.46 -23.08 -0.26
N ASP A 196 -7.51 -21.84 0.23
CA ASP A 196 -8.41 -20.80 -0.29
C ASP A 196 -8.04 -20.39 -1.73
N TYR A 197 -6.73 -20.32 -2.05
CA TYR A 197 -6.30 -20.11 -3.43
C TYR A 197 -6.73 -21.26 -4.34
N LYS A 198 -6.59 -22.50 -3.89
CA LYS A 198 -6.99 -23.69 -4.66
C LYS A 198 -8.50 -23.76 -4.85
N ASP A 199 -9.28 -23.42 -3.83
CA ASP A 199 -10.73 -23.34 -3.92
C ASP A 199 -11.17 -22.29 -4.96
N ALA A 200 -10.57 -21.11 -4.92
CA ALA A 200 -10.90 -20.01 -5.82
C ALA A 200 -10.46 -20.22 -7.28
N THR A 201 -9.40 -21.00 -7.53
CA THR A 201 -8.75 -21.09 -8.86
C THR A 201 -8.69 -22.48 -9.46
N GLY A 202 -8.91 -23.52 -8.66
CA GLY A 202 -8.66 -24.92 -9.04
C GLY A 202 -7.18 -25.30 -9.17
N ARG A 203 -6.25 -24.42 -8.80
CA ARG A 203 -4.79 -24.62 -8.96
C ARG A 203 -4.05 -24.55 -7.64
N GLU A 204 -2.90 -25.20 -7.56
CA GLU A 204 -2.04 -25.11 -6.37
C GLU A 204 -1.36 -23.74 -6.30
N LEU A 205 -1.30 -23.18 -5.08
CA LEU A 205 -0.48 -22.01 -4.80
C LEU A 205 0.95 -22.44 -4.51
N THR A 206 1.84 -22.11 -5.44
CA THR A 206 3.25 -22.51 -5.42
C THR A 206 4.20 -21.32 -5.35
N SER A 207 3.76 -20.14 -5.78
CA SER A 207 4.59 -18.96 -5.86
C SER A 207 3.85 -17.65 -5.55
N PRO A 208 4.56 -16.60 -5.06
CA PRO A 208 3.96 -15.30 -4.75
C PRO A 208 3.34 -14.58 -5.95
N ASP A 209 3.87 -14.78 -7.16
CA ASP A 209 3.40 -14.10 -8.38
C ASP A 209 1.97 -14.51 -8.79
N GLN A 210 1.46 -15.61 -8.24
CA GLN A 210 0.06 -16.03 -8.37
C GLN A 210 -0.92 -15.13 -7.61
N LEU A 211 -0.43 -14.26 -6.72
CA LEU A 211 -1.22 -13.39 -5.85
C LEU A 211 -1.01 -11.91 -6.21
N GLU A 212 -2.04 -11.10 -5.95
CA GLU A 212 -1.90 -9.66 -5.69
C GLU A 212 -1.59 -9.49 -4.20
N LEU A 213 -0.47 -8.82 -3.89
CA LEU A 213 0.04 -8.68 -2.55
C LEU A 213 0.15 -7.21 -2.18
N SER A 214 -0.38 -6.86 -1.02
CA SER A 214 0.00 -5.65 -0.29
C SER A 214 0.38 -6.04 1.14
N GLY A 215 1.20 -5.22 1.78
CA GLY A 215 1.68 -5.50 3.12
C GLY A 215 1.68 -4.25 3.99
N GLY A 216 1.54 -4.45 5.29
CA GLY A 216 1.74 -3.43 6.31
C GLY A 216 2.79 -3.89 7.31
N ILE A 217 3.54 -2.94 7.87
CA ILE A 217 4.46 -3.23 8.98
C ILE A 217 3.65 -3.65 10.20
N TYR A 218 4.17 -4.65 10.91
CA TYR A 218 3.70 -5.04 12.22
C TYR A 218 4.74 -4.68 13.27
N GLU A 219 4.33 -3.90 14.27
CA GLU A 219 5.13 -3.61 15.46
C GLU A 219 4.47 -4.29 16.65
N ALA A 220 5.29 -4.99 17.44
CA ALA A 220 4.80 -5.66 18.64
C ALA A 220 4.45 -4.62 19.72
N SER A 221 3.34 -4.87 20.41
CA SER A 221 2.95 -4.13 21.61
C SER A 221 3.23 -5.00 22.84
N PRO A 222 4.12 -4.62 23.76
CA PRO A 222 4.51 -5.48 24.88
C PRO A 222 3.31 -6.10 25.61
N GLY A 223 3.26 -7.44 25.67
CA GLY A 223 2.20 -8.20 26.33
C GLY A 223 0.90 -8.42 25.54
N ALA A 224 0.80 -7.96 24.28
CA ALA A 224 -0.39 -8.10 23.44
C ALA A 224 -0.30 -9.23 22.39
N GLN A 225 0.88 -9.79 22.18
CA GLN A 225 1.13 -10.82 21.17
C GLN A 225 1.93 -12.00 21.73
N PRO A 226 1.97 -13.15 21.03
CA PRO A 226 2.85 -14.25 21.38
C PRO A 226 4.33 -13.83 21.40
N ALA A 227 5.10 -14.37 22.34
CA ALA A 227 6.51 -13.98 22.58
C ALA A 227 7.42 -14.13 21.36
N VAL A 228 7.07 -14.98 20.39
CA VAL A 228 7.80 -15.12 19.12
C VAL A 228 7.82 -13.81 18.30
N LEU A 229 6.86 -12.92 18.53
CA LEU A 229 6.74 -11.63 17.85
C LEU A 229 7.34 -10.46 18.63
N ASP A 230 7.92 -10.68 19.82
CA ASP A 230 8.45 -9.58 20.67
C ASP A 230 9.60 -8.79 20.04
N LYS A 231 10.21 -9.32 18.97
CA LYS A 231 11.23 -8.62 18.19
C LYS A 231 10.67 -7.73 17.10
N CYS A 232 9.38 -7.83 16.75
CA CYS A 232 8.77 -7.02 15.72
C CYS A 232 8.77 -5.53 16.11
N GLY A 233 9.32 -4.69 15.23
CA GLY A 233 9.64 -3.29 15.51
C GLY A 233 11.15 -3.05 15.56
N VAL A 234 11.91 -4.01 16.11
CA VAL A 234 13.36 -4.12 15.86
C VAL A 234 13.58 -4.88 14.55
N HIS A 235 13.09 -6.12 14.50
CA HIS A 235 12.94 -6.89 13.27
C HIS A 235 11.86 -6.28 12.39
N ARG A 236 12.03 -6.45 11.08
CA ARG A 236 11.06 -6.01 10.09
C ARG A 236 9.98 -7.07 9.92
N CYS A 237 8.90 -6.93 10.66
CA CYS A 237 7.74 -7.82 10.57
C CYS A 237 6.65 -7.20 9.69
N VAL A 238 5.95 -8.05 8.93
CA VAL A 238 4.87 -7.65 8.03
C VAL A 238 3.61 -8.47 8.24
N ARG A 239 2.46 -7.84 7.99
CA ARG A 239 1.19 -8.52 7.74
C ARG A 239 0.88 -8.39 6.26
N LEU A 240 0.57 -9.52 5.63
CA LEU A 240 0.20 -9.56 4.22
C LEU A 240 -1.31 -9.47 4.06
N PHE A 241 -1.72 -8.79 3.00
CA PHE A 241 -3.07 -8.81 2.46
C PHE A 241 -2.97 -9.45 1.09
N SER A 242 -3.45 -10.69 1.00
CA SER A 242 -3.35 -11.54 -0.17
C SER A 242 -4.67 -11.58 -0.94
N LYS A 243 -4.61 -11.44 -2.26
CA LYS A 243 -5.77 -11.55 -3.14
C LYS A 243 -5.42 -12.41 -4.35
N VAL A 244 -6.36 -13.23 -4.80
CA VAL A 244 -6.25 -13.92 -6.08
C VAL A 244 -6.29 -12.87 -7.19
N ARG A 245 -5.39 -12.95 -8.18
CA ARG A 245 -5.43 -12.03 -9.34
C ARG A 245 -6.81 -12.05 -9.99
N ASN A 246 -7.43 -10.88 -10.12
CA ASN A 246 -8.82 -10.75 -10.61
C ASN A 246 -9.85 -11.62 -9.85
N GLY A 247 -9.60 -11.89 -8.56
CA GLY A 247 -10.42 -12.79 -7.74
C GLY A 247 -10.58 -12.31 -6.29
N PRO A 248 -11.01 -13.20 -5.38
CA PRO A 248 -11.32 -12.84 -4.01
C PRO A 248 -10.06 -12.54 -3.17
N TRP A 249 -10.27 -11.82 -2.08
CA TRP A 249 -9.30 -11.72 -0.99
C TRP A 249 -9.23 -13.03 -0.22
N ILE A 250 -8.03 -13.38 0.25
CA ILE A 250 -7.80 -14.53 1.12
C ILE A 250 -7.43 -13.99 2.51
N ASP A 251 -8.11 -14.48 3.55
CA ASP A 251 -7.92 -13.99 4.91
C ASP A 251 -6.61 -14.54 5.51
N THR A 252 -5.63 -13.66 5.63
CA THR A 252 -4.33 -13.91 6.28
C THR A 252 -4.08 -12.93 7.42
N ARG A 253 -5.13 -12.27 7.92
CA ARG A 253 -5.01 -11.14 8.86
C ARG A 253 -4.41 -11.52 10.20
N ASP A 254 -4.61 -12.75 10.67
CA ASP A 254 -4.04 -13.23 11.92
C ASP A 254 -2.56 -13.61 11.79
N LEU A 255 -1.97 -13.57 10.59
CA LEU A 255 -0.61 -14.00 10.36
C LEU A 255 0.35 -12.81 10.31
N VAL A 256 1.48 -12.97 11.00
CA VAL A 256 2.61 -12.03 10.98
C VAL A 256 3.84 -12.78 10.50
N ILE A 257 4.58 -12.17 9.57
CA ILE A 257 5.82 -12.70 9.03
C ILE A 257 6.97 -11.82 9.51
N ASP A 258 7.88 -12.39 10.28
CA ASP A 258 9.17 -11.78 10.63
C ASP A 258 10.13 -12.04 9.46
N LEU A 259 10.40 -11.01 8.67
CA LEU A 259 11.31 -11.10 7.52
C LEU A 259 12.77 -11.23 7.98
N SER A 260 13.15 -10.57 9.08
CA SER A 260 14.51 -10.63 9.64
C SER A 260 14.86 -12.03 10.14
N ALA A 261 13.91 -12.71 10.79
CA ALA A 261 14.10 -14.08 11.28
C ALA A 261 13.62 -15.17 10.30
N ARG A 262 12.97 -14.77 9.20
CA ARG A 262 12.34 -15.65 8.19
C ARG A 262 11.36 -16.65 8.78
N LYS A 263 10.47 -16.16 9.64
CA LYS A 263 9.48 -16.96 10.37
C LYS A 263 8.09 -16.38 10.23
N ALA A 264 7.08 -17.23 10.33
CA ALA A 264 5.70 -16.82 10.44
C ALA A 264 5.13 -17.21 11.80
N ALA A 265 4.29 -16.36 12.36
CA ALA A 265 3.52 -16.64 13.56
C ALA A 265 2.07 -16.21 13.38
N ALA A 266 1.18 -16.84 14.15
CA ALA A 266 -0.21 -16.43 14.25
C ALA A 266 -0.41 -15.56 15.49
N LEU A 267 -1.25 -14.55 15.36
CA LEU A 267 -1.83 -13.80 16.47
C LEU A 267 -2.95 -14.62 17.09
N ASP A 268 -3.20 -14.40 18.39
CA ASP A 268 -4.36 -15.00 19.03
C ASP A 268 -5.64 -14.47 18.39
N ARG A 269 -6.51 -15.38 17.96
CA ARG A 269 -7.84 -15.02 17.47
C ARG A 269 -8.72 -14.75 18.70
N GLY A 270 -8.94 -13.48 18.98
CA GLY A 270 -9.90 -13.03 20.00
C GLY A 270 -11.32 -13.48 19.72
#